data_AF-A0A1V6R1D2-F1
#
_entry.id   AF-A0A1V6R1D2-F1
#
_cell.length_a   1.000
_cell.length_b   1.000
_cell.length_c   1.000
_cell.angle_alpha   90.00
_cell.angle_beta   90.00
_cell.angle_gamma   90.00
#
_symmetry.space_group_name_H-M   'P 1'
#
loop_
_entity.id
_entity.type
_entity.pdbx_description
1 polymer ?
#
loop_
_entity_poly.entity_id
_entity_poly.type
_entity_poly.pdbx_seq_one_letter_code
_entity_poly.pdbx_strand_id
1 'polypeptide(L)'
;MIRNVAIAGASGALGSPIFHALIQSELFDVTVLARLSSQAQFPASVKVIRVDYTSVPDVTMALAGQDAVVSVLTTSAMETQIPLIQAAVKAGVRRFLPSEFCANIGNPKAASLPVYHSKLGIHEVIQQQARDHAHFTYTLIRNGPFLDWSLAYGFFFNLKGGSTPFYDGGDRPFSTTTLATIGQAVVEVLRHLKETQNRAVFVQDLVTTQRKMLDIAQKVAPDRKWTPTDVSTSDMETMARDKYAKGTIDMEASMGFFCCSVFGEGYGGEFQEIVVAISYSSQSARRKTGQTQLWAIFMLLVLFINISEQIMPMFLPQRALYEARERPSKIYRWTTYLLSNILIELAWHTLLAVIMYLCWYYPVGFVRNTTSDDQAIRGFLIFLFLWVYLLFTSTFAHFAIFWMLCILFCGVGVPMTDLPKFWSFMYCVSSATYLAGGIMSSAVANSKVTCANREIFCMASTGNLTCNEFLAAYIEAAGGFVLNPTAQSMCEYCPLATTNEFLDRFQISYHTRWRNFGLIWVYILVSIVAGLGLYWVFKVPKRRCSKRA
;
A
#
# COMPACT_ATOMS: atom_id res chain seq x y z
N MET A 1 20.39 -0.76 18.72
CA MET A 1 20.21 -0.82 17.26
C MET A 1 20.73 -2.17 16.79
N ILE A 2 19.95 -2.95 16.04
CA ILE A 2 20.40 -4.21 15.41
C ILE A 2 21.25 -3.84 14.19
N ARG A 3 22.43 -4.45 14.06
CA ARG A 3 23.31 -4.29 12.90
C ARG A 3 23.67 -5.65 12.30
N ASN A 4 24.11 -6.60 13.10
CA ASN A 4 24.49 -7.94 12.65
C ASN A 4 23.28 -8.88 12.69
N VAL A 5 22.88 -9.42 11.54
CA VAL A 5 21.69 -10.28 11.43
C VAL A 5 22.08 -11.63 10.85
N ALA A 6 21.86 -12.69 11.63
CA ALA A 6 21.99 -14.05 11.15
C ALA A 6 20.65 -14.56 10.60
N ILE A 7 20.67 -15.21 9.44
CA ILE A 7 19.49 -15.85 8.84
C ILE A 7 19.71 -17.35 8.64
N ALA A 8 18.83 -18.16 9.22
CA ALA A 8 18.76 -19.60 9.01
C ALA A 8 17.68 -19.92 7.98
N GLY A 9 17.96 -20.79 7.02
CA GLY A 9 17.00 -21.15 5.95
C GLY A 9 16.95 -20.17 4.76
N ALA A 10 17.99 -19.37 4.56
CA ALA A 10 18.06 -18.31 3.52
C ALA A 10 17.87 -18.79 2.07
N SER A 11 18.04 -20.08 1.77
CA SER A 11 17.84 -20.64 0.43
C SER A 11 16.43 -21.20 0.18
N GLY A 12 15.54 -21.17 1.19
CA GLY A 12 14.17 -21.67 1.05
C GLY A 12 13.27 -20.74 0.23
N ALA A 13 12.07 -21.22 -0.11
CA ALA A 13 11.09 -20.47 -0.91
C ALA A 13 10.72 -19.11 -0.30
N LEU A 14 10.57 -19.05 1.02
CA LEU A 14 10.38 -17.78 1.76
C LEU A 14 11.72 -17.15 2.18
N GLY A 15 12.72 -17.98 2.49
CA GLY A 15 14.02 -17.53 2.97
C GLY A 15 14.78 -16.68 1.96
N SER A 16 14.70 -17.00 0.67
CA SER A 16 15.38 -16.24 -0.39
C SER A 16 14.81 -14.82 -0.53
N PRO A 17 13.48 -14.59 -0.63
CA PRO A 17 12.91 -13.24 -0.58
C PRO A 17 13.31 -12.43 0.67
N ILE A 18 13.29 -13.05 1.85
CA ILE A 18 13.71 -12.38 3.10
C ILE A 18 15.20 -12.03 3.06
N PHE A 19 16.04 -12.97 2.63
CA PHE A 19 17.48 -12.76 2.48
C PHE A 19 17.78 -11.60 1.52
N HIS A 20 17.13 -11.56 0.37
CA HIS A 20 17.28 -10.46 -0.58
C HIS A 20 16.82 -9.13 0.00
N ALA A 21 15.69 -9.10 0.72
CA ALA A 21 15.21 -7.87 1.37
C ALA A 21 16.21 -7.35 2.43
N LEU A 22 16.78 -8.24 3.25
CA LEU A 22 17.79 -7.89 4.24
C LEU A 22 19.04 -7.30 3.60
N ILE A 23 19.56 -7.92 2.54
CA ILE A 23 20.74 -7.42 1.81
C ILE A 23 20.45 -6.09 1.12
N GLN A 24 19.33 -5.99 0.40
CA GLN A 24 18.94 -4.80 -0.35
C GLN A 24 18.64 -3.60 0.55
N SER A 25 18.32 -3.82 1.82
CA SER A 25 18.12 -2.74 2.78
C SER A 25 19.40 -1.92 3.01
N GLU A 26 20.59 -2.54 2.88
CA GLU A 26 21.90 -1.98 3.26
C GLU A 26 21.99 -1.55 4.74
N LEU A 27 21.01 -1.96 5.57
CA LEU A 27 20.94 -1.60 6.98
C LEU A 27 21.65 -2.60 7.88
N PHE A 28 21.82 -3.83 7.40
CA PHE A 28 22.28 -4.96 8.21
C PHE A 28 23.49 -5.64 7.57
N ASP A 29 24.41 -6.08 8.43
CA ASP A 29 25.51 -6.96 8.07
C ASP A 29 24.99 -8.41 8.20
N VAL A 30 24.60 -8.99 7.06
CA VAL A 30 23.88 -10.27 7.03
C VAL A 30 24.84 -11.45 7.03
N THR A 31 24.60 -12.42 7.91
CA THR A 31 25.29 -13.71 7.96
C THR A 31 24.31 -14.83 7.67
N VAL A 32 24.63 -15.72 6.73
CA VAL A 32 23.79 -16.89 6.44
C VAL A 32 24.26 -18.09 7.26
N LEU A 33 23.34 -18.70 8.00
CA LEU A 33 23.55 -19.99 8.64
C LEU A 33 23.05 -21.11 7.70
N ALA A 34 23.98 -21.89 7.19
CA ALA A 34 23.69 -23.03 6.33
C ALA A 34 23.96 -24.33 7.09
N ARG A 35 23.17 -25.39 6.83
CA ARG A 35 23.52 -26.73 7.33
C ARG A 35 24.81 -27.22 6.67
N LEU A 36 25.58 -28.08 7.36
CA LEU A 36 26.83 -28.66 6.82
C LEU A 36 26.65 -29.28 5.42
N SER A 37 25.53 -29.97 5.18
CA SER A 37 25.22 -30.62 3.91
C SER A 37 24.67 -29.70 2.82
N SER A 38 24.53 -28.40 3.08
CA SER A 38 23.94 -27.45 2.12
C SER A 38 24.91 -27.13 0.97
N GLN A 39 24.42 -27.26 -0.25
CA GLN A 39 25.10 -26.86 -1.50
C GLN A 39 24.61 -25.50 -2.03
N ALA A 40 23.74 -24.80 -1.28
CA ALA A 40 23.24 -23.50 -1.69
C ALA A 40 24.36 -22.48 -1.82
N GLN A 41 24.35 -21.71 -2.90
CA GLN A 41 25.32 -20.67 -3.19
C GLN A 41 24.74 -19.30 -2.82
N PHE A 42 25.59 -18.44 -2.25
CA PHE A 42 25.25 -17.08 -1.87
C PHE A 42 26.29 -16.11 -2.46
N PRO A 43 25.97 -14.82 -2.63
CA PRO A 43 26.92 -13.83 -3.11
C PRO A 43 28.20 -13.81 -2.26
N ALA A 44 29.36 -13.65 -2.90
CA ALA A 44 30.66 -13.66 -2.21
C ALA A 44 30.82 -12.55 -1.15
N SER A 45 30.02 -11.48 -1.24
CA SER A 45 29.95 -10.40 -0.25
C SER A 45 29.28 -10.79 1.06
N VAL A 46 28.63 -11.95 1.13
CA VAL A 46 27.85 -12.39 2.29
C VAL A 46 28.59 -13.49 3.04
N LYS A 47 28.73 -13.30 4.36
CA LYS A 47 29.33 -14.32 5.23
C LYS A 47 28.40 -15.52 5.35
N VAL A 48 28.88 -16.70 4.98
CA VAL A 48 28.16 -17.97 5.15
C VAL A 48 28.88 -18.81 6.20
N ILE A 49 28.18 -19.19 7.26
CA ILE A 49 28.69 -20.10 8.29
C ILE A 49 27.92 -21.41 8.17
N ARG A 50 28.65 -22.50 7.96
CA ARG A 50 28.06 -23.84 7.95
C ARG A 50 28.07 -24.39 9.37
N VAL A 51 26.90 -24.84 9.84
CA VAL A 51 26.70 -25.30 11.21
C VAL A 51 25.97 -26.63 11.25
N ASP A 52 26.25 -27.41 12.28
CA ASP A 52 25.40 -28.51 12.72
C ASP A 52 24.34 -27.95 13.67
N TYR A 53 23.09 -27.90 13.21
CA TYR A 53 21.99 -27.38 14.02
C TYR A 53 21.62 -28.26 15.23
N THR A 54 22.13 -29.49 15.31
CA THR A 54 21.92 -30.36 16.47
C THR A 54 22.87 -30.02 17.62
N SER A 55 23.98 -29.32 17.33
CA SER A 55 25.01 -28.93 18.29
C SER A 55 24.81 -27.50 18.77
N VAL A 56 24.19 -27.33 19.96
CA VAL A 56 24.02 -26.01 20.59
C VAL A 56 25.35 -25.24 20.71
N PRO A 57 26.49 -25.85 21.10
CA PRO A 57 27.78 -25.15 21.14
C PRO A 57 28.23 -24.60 19.79
N ASP A 58 28.12 -25.39 18.71
CA ASP A 58 28.55 -24.95 17.36
C ASP A 58 27.70 -23.79 16.86
N VAL A 59 26.39 -23.87 17.05
CA VAL A 59 25.47 -22.79 16.70
C VAL A 59 25.73 -21.54 17.55
N THR A 60 26.06 -21.71 18.84
CA THR A 60 26.39 -20.58 19.74
C THR A 60 27.64 -19.85 19.23
N MET A 61 28.67 -20.59 18.84
CA MET A 61 29.90 -20.01 18.28
C MET A 61 29.64 -19.30 16.95
N ALA A 62 28.79 -19.87 16.09
CA ALA A 62 28.40 -19.24 14.82
C ALA A 62 27.59 -17.96 15.01
N LEU A 63 26.84 -17.86 16.12
CA LEU A 63 26.03 -16.70 16.48
C LEU A 63 26.80 -15.64 17.28
N ALA A 64 28.07 -15.87 17.61
CA ALA A 64 28.88 -14.90 18.34
C ALA A 64 28.95 -13.55 17.60
N GLY A 65 28.57 -12.48 18.30
CA GLY A 65 28.55 -11.11 17.76
C GLY A 65 27.33 -10.77 16.89
N GLN A 66 26.36 -11.67 16.75
CA GLN A 66 25.10 -11.40 16.05
C GLN A 66 24.10 -10.69 16.97
N ASP A 67 23.42 -9.67 16.44
CA ASP A 67 22.44 -8.90 17.21
C ASP A 67 21.03 -9.51 17.13
N ALA A 68 20.69 -10.06 15.97
CA ALA A 68 19.41 -10.70 15.71
C ALA A 68 19.55 -11.99 14.91
N VAL A 69 18.58 -12.89 15.10
CA VAL A 69 18.46 -14.14 14.34
C VAL A 69 17.08 -14.21 13.70
N VAL A 70 17.05 -14.48 12.40
CA VAL A 70 15.82 -14.75 11.63
C VAL A 70 15.83 -16.22 11.21
N SER A 71 14.92 -17.01 11.77
CA SER A 71 14.71 -18.40 11.40
C SER A 71 13.62 -18.49 10.33
N VAL A 72 13.97 -19.04 9.18
CA VAL A 72 13.05 -19.34 8.07
C VAL A 72 13.13 -20.83 7.70
N LEU A 73 13.34 -21.66 8.71
CA LEU A 73 13.46 -23.11 8.56
C LEU A 73 12.10 -23.74 8.25
N THR A 74 12.07 -24.70 7.33
CA THR A 74 10.84 -25.38 6.90
C THR A 74 10.27 -26.28 7.99
N THR A 75 9.02 -26.71 7.83
CA THR A 75 8.32 -27.60 8.77
C THR A 75 9.10 -28.90 9.04
N SER A 76 9.81 -29.42 8.04
CA SER A 76 10.67 -30.60 8.14
C SER A 76 11.91 -30.42 9.03
N ALA A 77 12.22 -29.21 9.47
CA ALA A 77 13.37 -28.89 10.31
C ALA A 77 12.94 -28.24 11.63
N MET A 78 11.68 -28.37 12.04
CA MET A 78 11.16 -27.65 13.21
C MET A 78 11.88 -28.01 14.52
N GLU A 79 12.35 -29.26 14.65
CA GLU A 79 13.13 -29.74 15.79
C GLU A 79 14.45 -28.97 15.98
N THR A 80 15.04 -28.48 14.88
CA THR A 80 16.30 -27.70 14.92
C THR A 80 16.14 -26.29 15.46
N GLN A 81 14.90 -25.82 15.62
CA GLN A 81 14.62 -24.46 16.05
C GLN A 81 14.83 -24.27 17.56
N ILE A 82 14.59 -25.30 18.38
CA ILE A 82 14.84 -25.24 19.82
C ILE A 82 16.33 -25.06 20.11
N PRO A 83 17.25 -25.91 19.57
CA PRO A 83 18.69 -25.68 19.68
C PRO A 83 19.13 -24.30 19.20
N LEU A 84 18.54 -23.80 18.10
CA LEU A 84 18.85 -22.48 17.56
C LEU A 84 18.44 -21.34 18.52
N ILE A 85 17.28 -21.44 19.17
CA ILE A 85 16.85 -20.47 20.19
C ILE A 85 17.79 -20.52 21.39
N GLN A 86 18.10 -21.71 21.91
CA GLN A 86 19.01 -21.88 23.05
C GLN A 86 20.41 -21.31 22.75
N ALA A 87 20.92 -21.57 21.56
CA ALA A 87 22.20 -21.04 21.10
C ALA A 87 22.17 -19.52 20.95
N ALA A 88 21.07 -18.94 20.42
CA ALA A 88 20.91 -17.50 20.29
C ALA A 88 20.93 -16.79 21.65
N VAL A 89 20.23 -17.34 22.65
CA VAL A 89 20.25 -16.83 24.02
C VAL A 89 21.68 -16.89 24.59
N LYS A 90 22.36 -18.03 24.47
CA LYS A 90 23.75 -18.20 24.96
C LYS A 90 24.75 -17.27 24.27
N ALA A 91 24.54 -16.98 22.99
CA ALA A 91 25.38 -16.07 22.21
C ALA A 91 25.12 -14.59 22.50
N GLY A 92 24.09 -14.24 23.30
CA GLY A 92 23.73 -12.87 23.64
C GLY A 92 22.92 -12.14 22.57
N VAL A 93 22.21 -12.87 21.70
CA VAL A 93 21.33 -12.30 20.67
C VAL A 93 20.21 -11.49 21.33
N ARG A 94 19.90 -10.31 20.80
CA ARG A 94 18.89 -9.40 21.37
C ARG A 94 17.49 -9.61 20.81
N ARG A 95 17.38 -10.02 19.54
CA ARG A 95 16.10 -10.23 18.85
C ARG A 95 16.07 -11.54 18.09
N PHE A 96 15.07 -12.38 18.34
CA PHE A 96 14.85 -13.62 17.60
C PHE A 96 13.50 -13.62 16.89
N LEU A 97 13.50 -13.89 15.59
CA LEU A 97 12.31 -14.12 14.79
C LEU A 97 12.25 -15.62 14.48
N PRO A 98 11.35 -16.40 15.11
CA PRO A 98 11.19 -17.80 14.78
C PRO A 98 10.57 -17.97 13.38
N SER A 99 10.67 -19.18 12.85
CA SER A 99 9.97 -19.62 11.65
C SER A 99 8.48 -19.74 11.93
N GLU A 100 7.83 -18.58 12.05
CA GLU A 100 6.41 -18.43 12.33
C GLU A 100 5.63 -18.39 11.01
N PHE A 101 5.66 -17.28 10.29
CA PHE A 101 5.15 -17.06 8.93
C PHE A 101 3.90 -17.88 8.56
N CYS A 102 2.89 -17.87 9.44
CA CYS A 102 1.71 -18.72 9.34
C CYS A 102 0.39 -17.97 9.52
N ALA A 103 -0.71 -18.73 9.61
CA ALA A 103 -2.05 -18.26 9.93
C ALA A 103 -2.13 -17.66 11.35
N ASN A 104 -3.31 -17.15 11.70
CA ASN A 104 -3.57 -16.56 13.02
C ASN A 104 -3.69 -17.64 14.12
N ILE A 105 -2.58 -18.28 14.49
CA ILE A 105 -2.57 -19.35 15.51
C ILE A 105 -2.73 -18.84 16.95
N GLY A 106 -2.99 -17.54 17.13
CA GLY A 106 -3.50 -17.00 18.41
C GLY A 106 -5.02 -17.14 18.53
N ASN A 107 -5.71 -17.44 17.44
CA ASN A 107 -7.12 -17.84 17.47
C ASN A 107 -7.22 -19.26 18.07
N PRO A 108 -8.07 -19.50 19.09
CA PRO A 108 -8.18 -20.82 19.73
C PRO A 108 -8.54 -21.96 18.77
N LYS A 109 -9.38 -21.69 17.77
CA LYS A 109 -9.78 -22.66 16.77
C LYS A 109 -8.61 -23.04 15.87
N ALA A 110 -7.86 -22.05 15.37
CA ALA A 110 -6.64 -22.30 14.58
C ALA A 110 -5.56 -23.00 15.41
N ALA A 111 -5.38 -22.63 16.67
CA ALA A 111 -4.43 -23.28 17.58
C ALA A 111 -4.72 -24.77 17.79
N SER A 112 -5.99 -25.20 17.69
CA SER A 112 -6.41 -26.60 17.84
C SER A 112 -6.05 -27.52 16.64
N LEU A 113 -5.54 -26.95 15.55
CA LEU A 113 -5.17 -27.72 14.37
C LEU A 113 -3.79 -28.37 14.57
N PRO A 114 -3.68 -29.71 14.46
CA PRO A 114 -2.44 -30.44 14.75
C PRO A 114 -1.21 -29.96 13.98
N VAL A 115 -1.39 -29.42 12.77
CA VAL A 115 -0.31 -28.86 11.95
C VAL A 115 0.45 -27.70 12.62
N TYR A 116 -0.19 -27.01 13.58
CA TYR A 116 0.40 -25.87 14.28
C TYR A 116 0.97 -26.22 15.66
N HIS A 117 0.76 -27.43 16.17
CA HIS A 117 1.22 -27.82 17.52
C HIS A 117 2.73 -27.65 17.69
N SER A 118 3.53 -28.04 16.69
CA SER A 118 4.98 -27.85 16.75
C SER A 118 5.38 -26.38 16.85
N LYS A 119 4.64 -25.47 16.21
CA LYS A 119 4.90 -24.01 16.31
C LYS A 119 4.49 -23.46 17.67
N LEU A 120 3.37 -23.93 18.22
CA LEU A 120 2.94 -23.55 19.57
C LEU A 120 3.96 -23.98 20.64
N GLY A 121 4.55 -25.18 20.51
CA GLY A 121 5.66 -25.60 21.37
C GLY A 121 6.87 -24.67 21.28
N ILE A 122 7.19 -24.15 20.09
CA ILE A 122 8.24 -23.12 19.93
C ILE A 122 7.84 -21.80 20.59
N HIS A 123 6.56 -21.41 20.57
CA HIS A 123 6.07 -20.21 21.26
C HIS A 123 6.30 -20.30 22.76
N GLU A 124 6.00 -21.44 23.36
CA GLU A 124 6.21 -21.68 24.78
C GLU A 124 7.70 -21.53 25.14
N VAL A 125 8.58 -22.18 24.37
CA VAL A 125 10.03 -22.11 24.58
C VAL A 125 10.56 -20.68 24.42
N ILE A 126 10.23 -19.99 23.33
CA ILE A 126 10.77 -18.64 23.09
C ILE A 126 10.23 -17.61 24.08
N GLN A 127 8.97 -17.74 24.50
CA GLN A 127 8.36 -16.90 25.52
C GLN A 127 9.01 -17.12 26.88
N GLN A 128 9.29 -18.37 27.23
CA GLN A 128 10.02 -18.71 28.45
C GLN A 128 11.43 -18.10 28.42
N GLN A 129 12.18 -18.30 27.33
CA GLN A 129 13.53 -17.72 27.19
C GLN A 129 13.53 -16.19 27.33
N ALA A 130 12.53 -15.50 26.77
CA ALA A 130 12.40 -14.05 26.87
C ALA A 130 11.96 -13.56 28.27
N ARG A 131 11.26 -14.39 29.06
CA ARG A 131 10.98 -14.10 30.48
C ARG A 131 12.22 -14.28 31.34
N ASP A 132 12.99 -15.34 31.08
CA ASP A 132 14.15 -15.72 31.88
C ASP A 132 15.38 -14.83 31.57
N HIS A 133 15.43 -14.20 30.40
CA HIS A 133 16.56 -13.40 29.93
C HIS A 133 16.11 -12.02 29.44
N ALA A 134 16.27 -10.99 30.29
CA ALA A 134 15.81 -9.63 30.00
C ALA A 134 16.40 -8.98 28.72
N HIS A 135 17.57 -9.46 28.26
CA HIS A 135 18.21 -8.97 27.03
C HIS A 135 17.67 -9.63 25.76
N PHE A 136 16.95 -10.74 25.88
CA PHE A 136 16.45 -11.53 24.77
C PHE A 136 14.99 -11.20 24.51
N THR A 137 14.67 -10.85 23.26
CA THR A 137 13.31 -10.52 22.84
C THR A 137 12.94 -11.26 21.57
N TYR A 138 11.65 -11.44 21.32
CA TYR A 138 11.17 -12.12 20.12
C TYR A 138 10.07 -11.35 19.40
N THR A 139 9.82 -11.71 18.13
CA THR A 139 8.66 -11.23 17.38
C THR A 139 8.10 -12.36 16.53
N LEU A 140 6.79 -12.58 16.60
CA LEU A 140 6.10 -13.60 15.79
C LEU A 140 5.44 -12.93 14.59
N ILE A 141 5.81 -13.31 13.37
CA ILE A 141 5.23 -12.71 12.15
C ILE A 141 4.10 -13.60 11.63
N ARG A 142 2.89 -13.05 11.55
CA ARG A 142 1.70 -13.69 10.99
C ARG A 142 1.32 -13.00 9.70
N ASN A 143 1.36 -13.72 8.59
CA ASN A 143 1.18 -13.12 7.26
C ASN A 143 0.15 -13.84 6.39
N GLY A 144 -0.47 -14.91 6.90
CA GLY A 144 -1.43 -15.70 6.15
C GLY A 144 -0.79 -16.45 4.96
N PRO A 145 -1.58 -16.91 3.98
CA PRO A 145 -1.06 -17.54 2.77
C PRO A 145 -0.23 -16.55 1.93
N PHE A 146 0.86 -17.06 1.34
CA PHE A 146 1.74 -16.30 0.44
C PHE A 146 1.06 -16.11 -0.92
N LEU A 147 0.62 -14.90 -1.26
CA LEU A 147 -0.24 -14.64 -2.42
C LEU A 147 0.31 -15.20 -3.73
N ASP A 148 1.53 -14.81 -4.07
CA ASP A 148 2.25 -15.17 -5.29
C ASP A 148 2.57 -16.67 -5.36
N TRP A 149 3.07 -17.24 -4.25
CA TRP A 149 3.35 -18.67 -4.17
C TRP A 149 2.06 -19.51 -4.25
N SER A 150 1.04 -19.15 -3.48
CA SER A 150 -0.25 -19.86 -3.46
C SER A 150 -0.99 -19.80 -4.80
N LEU A 151 -0.85 -18.71 -5.58
CA LEU A 151 -1.37 -18.66 -6.95
C LEU A 151 -0.58 -19.56 -7.90
N ALA A 152 0.76 -19.58 -7.79
CA ALA A 152 1.62 -20.39 -8.64
C ALA A 152 1.40 -21.90 -8.44
N TYR A 153 1.19 -22.32 -7.18
CA TYR A 153 0.98 -23.72 -6.81
C TYR A 153 -0.49 -24.13 -6.72
N GLY A 154 -1.43 -23.21 -7.00
CA GLY A 154 -2.85 -23.52 -7.08
C GLY A 154 -3.56 -23.74 -5.74
N PHE A 155 -3.02 -23.20 -4.64
CA PHE A 155 -3.61 -23.31 -3.30
C PHE A 155 -4.96 -22.60 -3.19
N PHE A 156 -5.12 -21.43 -3.81
CA PHE A 156 -6.43 -20.75 -3.84
C PHE A 156 -7.37 -21.35 -4.88
N PHE A 157 -6.85 -21.61 -6.07
CA PHE A 157 -7.52 -22.26 -7.20
C PHE A 157 -6.46 -22.54 -8.28
N ASN A 158 -6.76 -23.44 -9.21
CA ASN A 158 -5.83 -23.72 -10.31
C ASN A 158 -5.82 -22.58 -11.32
N LEU A 159 -4.76 -21.76 -11.33
CA LEU A 159 -4.63 -20.65 -12.26
C LEU A 159 -4.61 -21.10 -13.74
N LYS A 160 -4.20 -22.34 -14.02
CA LYS A 160 -4.14 -22.92 -15.38
C LYS A 160 -5.51 -23.39 -15.93
N GLY A 161 -6.57 -23.34 -15.12
CA GLY A 161 -7.90 -23.82 -15.49
C GLY A 161 -8.20 -25.23 -14.98
N GLY A 162 -9.39 -25.74 -15.28
CA GLY A 162 -9.86 -27.04 -14.81
C GLY A 162 -10.52 -26.97 -13.43
N SER A 163 -10.34 -28.03 -12.63
CA SER A 163 -10.98 -28.18 -11.32
C SER A 163 -10.54 -27.08 -10.35
N THR A 164 -11.52 -26.38 -9.77
CA THR A 164 -11.30 -25.27 -8.84
C THR A 164 -12.06 -25.52 -7.55
N PRO A 165 -11.42 -26.06 -6.51
CA PRO A 165 -12.08 -26.27 -5.22
C PRO A 165 -12.39 -24.92 -4.55
N PHE A 166 -13.66 -24.64 -4.30
CA PHE A 166 -14.10 -23.54 -3.45
C PHE A 166 -14.39 -24.06 -2.05
N TYR A 167 -13.66 -23.53 -1.08
CA TYR A 167 -13.76 -23.96 0.31
C TYR A 167 -14.90 -23.20 0.98
N ASP A 168 -15.90 -23.93 1.47
CA ASP A 168 -17.13 -23.39 2.06
C ASP A 168 -17.80 -22.30 1.20
N GLY A 169 -17.88 -22.55 -0.11
CA GLY A 169 -18.43 -21.62 -1.10
C GLY A 169 -17.46 -20.54 -1.59
N GLY A 170 -16.27 -20.37 -0.99
CA GLY A 170 -15.22 -19.49 -1.53
C GLY A 170 -15.47 -17.98 -1.42
N ASP A 171 -16.54 -17.56 -0.73
CA ASP A 171 -16.90 -16.15 -0.49
C ASP A 171 -16.30 -15.57 0.79
N ARG A 172 -15.68 -16.40 1.63
CA ARG A 172 -15.13 -15.93 2.90
C ARG A 172 -13.86 -15.10 2.67
N PRO A 173 -13.77 -13.90 3.28
CA PRO A 173 -12.59 -13.07 3.19
C PRO A 173 -11.41 -13.71 3.96
N PHE A 174 -10.22 -13.60 3.39
CA PHE A 174 -8.98 -13.95 4.05
C PHE A 174 -7.87 -12.95 3.72
N SER A 175 -6.94 -12.78 4.65
CA SER A 175 -5.75 -11.94 4.51
C SER A 175 -4.64 -12.70 3.80
N THR A 176 -3.99 -12.07 2.83
CA THR A 176 -2.86 -12.67 2.09
C THR A 176 -1.75 -11.65 1.85
N THR A 177 -0.52 -12.14 1.70
CA THR A 177 0.68 -11.32 1.62
C THR A 177 1.63 -11.88 0.57
N THR A 178 2.26 -11.02 -0.22
CA THR A 178 3.31 -11.40 -1.18
C THR A 178 4.61 -11.74 -0.47
N LEU A 179 5.42 -12.64 -1.05
CA LEU A 179 6.76 -12.96 -0.51
C LEU A 179 7.64 -11.71 -0.35
N ALA A 180 7.52 -10.75 -1.27
CA ALA A 180 8.25 -9.48 -1.22
C ALA A 180 7.86 -8.64 0.02
N THR A 181 6.57 -8.50 0.32
CA THR A 181 6.10 -7.77 1.51
C THR A 181 6.55 -8.46 2.79
N ILE A 182 6.58 -9.79 2.84
CA ILE A 182 7.08 -10.52 4.03
C ILE A 182 8.57 -10.20 4.26
N GLY A 183 9.37 -10.17 3.20
CA GLY A 183 10.78 -9.75 3.28
C GLY A 183 10.94 -8.34 3.86
N GLN A 184 10.13 -7.38 3.40
CA GLN A 184 10.12 -6.02 3.93
C GLN A 184 9.64 -5.96 5.39
N ALA A 185 8.62 -6.75 5.75
CA ALA A 185 8.14 -6.81 7.12
C ALA A 185 9.22 -7.30 8.09
N VAL A 186 10.06 -8.27 7.70
CA VAL A 186 11.20 -8.71 8.50
C VAL A 186 12.20 -7.57 8.72
N VAL A 187 12.55 -6.84 7.65
CA VAL A 187 13.43 -5.65 7.74
C VAL A 187 12.86 -4.65 8.73
N GLU A 188 11.58 -4.33 8.63
CA GLU A 188 10.94 -3.33 9.48
C GLU A 188 10.77 -3.76 10.94
N VAL A 189 10.50 -5.05 11.18
CA VAL A 189 10.48 -5.61 12.54
C VAL A 189 11.85 -5.46 13.22
N LEU A 190 12.94 -5.69 12.48
CA LEU A 190 14.31 -5.54 13.02
C LEU A 190 14.69 -4.07 13.27
N ARG A 191 14.05 -3.11 12.59
CA ARG A 191 14.22 -1.67 12.83
C ARG A 191 13.41 -1.17 14.04
N HIS A 192 12.22 -1.70 14.25
CA HIS A 192 11.26 -1.24 15.26
C HIS A 192 11.24 -2.16 16.49
N LEU A 193 12.39 -2.25 17.16
CA LEU A 193 12.57 -3.21 18.26
C LEU A 193 11.57 -3.01 19.39
N LYS A 194 11.31 -1.77 19.81
CA LYS A 194 10.44 -1.52 20.98
C LYS A 194 8.99 -1.86 20.66
N GLU A 195 8.52 -1.44 19.49
CA GLU A 195 7.13 -1.57 19.05
C GLU A 195 6.75 -3.03 18.78
N THR A 196 7.72 -3.85 18.37
CA THR A 196 7.54 -5.25 17.97
C THR A 196 8.06 -6.26 19.00
N GLN A 197 8.52 -5.79 20.16
CA GLN A 197 9.06 -6.64 21.23
C GLN A 197 7.99 -7.56 21.80
N ASN A 198 8.32 -8.84 21.91
CA ASN A 198 7.60 -9.90 22.64
C ASN A 198 6.12 -9.99 22.27
N ARG A 199 5.80 -9.85 20.98
CA ARG A 199 4.43 -9.88 20.47
C ARG A 199 4.33 -10.48 19.08
N ALA A 200 3.10 -10.79 18.68
CA ALA A 200 2.77 -11.07 17.29
C ALA A 200 2.60 -9.77 16.49
N VAL A 201 3.05 -9.79 15.24
CA VAL A 201 2.88 -8.74 14.24
C VAL A 201 2.15 -9.35 13.05
N PHE A 202 1.03 -8.74 12.68
CA PHE A 202 0.22 -9.14 11.54
C PHE A 202 0.61 -8.33 10.31
N VAL A 203 0.90 -9.03 9.22
CA VAL A 203 1.30 -8.47 7.93
C VAL A 203 0.27 -8.87 6.89
N GLN A 204 -0.16 -7.93 6.07
CA GLN A 204 -1.21 -8.14 5.08
C GLN A 204 -1.03 -7.16 3.91
N ASP A 205 -1.07 -7.67 2.69
CA ASP A 205 -1.19 -6.85 1.48
C ASP A 205 -2.64 -6.61 1.08
N LEU A 206 -3.47 -7.67 1.14
CA LEU A 206 -4.83 -7.67 0.61
C LEU A 206 -5.76 -8.56 1.44
N VAL A 207 -7.03 -8.14 1.58
CA VAL A 207 -8.16 -9.02 1.90
C VAL A 207 -8.91 -9.36 0.61
N THR A 208 -9.14 -10.65 0.38
CA THR A 208 -9.88 -11.12 -0.80
C THR A 208 -10.60 -12.44 -0.53
N THR A 209 -11.35 -12.92 -1.51
CA THR A 209 -12.09 -14.19 -1.49
C THR A 209 -11.67 -15.05 -2.67
N GLN A 210 -11.88 -16.37 -2.63
CA GLN A 210 -11.59 -17.24 -3.77
C GLN A 210 -12.44 -16.87 -4.99
N ARG A 211 -13.72 -16.52 -4.78
CA ARG A 211 -14.60 -16.07 -5.88
C ARG A 211 -14.10 -14.79 -6.55
N LYS A 212 -13.67 -13.79 -5.77
CA LYS A 212 -13.13 -12.54 -6.29
C LYS A 212 -11.84 -12.77 -7.07
N MET A 213 -10.98 -13.66 -6.60
CA MET A 213 -9.76 -14.02 -7.33
C MET A 213 -10.09 -14.74 -8.66
N LEU A 214 -11.10 -15.63 -8.68
CA LEU A 214 -11.51 -16.30 -9.91
C LEU A 214 -12.14 -15.33 -10.92
N ASP A 215 -12.98 -14.40 -10.48
CA ASP A 215 -13.57 -13.35 -11.34
C ASP A 215 -12.48 -12.52 -12.01
N ILE A 216 -11.43 -12.15 -11.28
CA ILE A 216 -10.26 -11.47 -11.85
C ILE A 216 -9.54 -12.38 -12.86
N ALA A 217 -9.32 -13.65 -12.53
CA ALA A 217 -8.66 -14.59 -13.43
C ALA A 217 -9.43 -14.79 -14.76
N GLN A 218 -10.76 -14.85 -14.69
CA GLN A 218 -11.64 -14.94 -15.87
C GLN A 218 -11.57 -13.70 -16.75
N LYS A 219 -11.48 -12.50 -16.16
CA LYS A 219 -11.30 -11.25 -16.92
C LYS A 219 -9.94 -11.19 -17.62
N VAL A 220 -8.89 -11.70 -16.98
CA VAL A 220 -7.53 -11.67 -17.52
C VAL A 220 -7.31 -12.75 -18.60
N ALA A 221 -7.97 -13.90 -18.47
CA ALA A 221 -7.85 -15.01 -19.43
C ALA A 221 -9.24 -15.56 -19.79
N PRO A 222 -10.00 -14.87 -20.68
CA PRO A 222 -11.37 -15.24 -21.01
C PRO A 222 -11.50 -16.60 -21.72
N ASP A 223 -10.46 -17.04 -22.43
CA ASP A 223 -10.44 -18.31 -23.15
C ASP A 223 -10.23 -19.53 -22.22
N ARG A 224 -9.82 -19.28 -20.97
CA ARG A 224 -9.54 -20.34 -20.00
C ARG A 224 -10.81 -20.70 -19.24
N LYS A 225 -11.05 -22.00 -19.07
CA LYS A 225 -12.22 -22.53 -18.36
C LYS A 225 -11.83 -23.04 -16.98
N TRP A 226 -12.62 -22.65 -15.99
CA TRP A 226 -12.55 -23.17 -14.63
C TRP A 226 -13.87 -23.84 -14.29
N THR A 227 -13.79 -24.98 -13.61
CA THR A 227 -14.94 -25.74 -13.15
C THR A 227 -14.95 -25.71 -11.62
N PRO A 228 -15.69 -24.77 -11.00
CA PRO A 228 -15.82 -24.69 -9.56
C PRO A 228 -16.42 -25.97 -8.97
N THR A 229 -15.84 -26.43 -7.86
CA THR A 229 -16.34 -27.56 -7.06
C THR A 229 -16.38 -27.13 -5.62
N ASP A 230 -17.55 -27.20 -4.97
CA ASP A 230 -17.62 -26.85 -3.55
C ASP A 230 -17.02 -27.96 -2.69
N VAL A 231 -16.17 -27.56 -1.76
CA VAL A 231 -15.45 -28.43 -0.83
C VAL A 231 -15.68 -27.92 0.58
N SER A 232 -16.13 -28.80 1.47
CA SER A 232 -16.33 -28.49 2.89
C SER A 232 -15.00 -28.48 3.64
N THR A 233 -14.67 -27.38 4.31
CA THR A 233 -13.46 -27.34 5.15
C THR A 233 -13.59 -28.25 6.36
N SER A 234 -14.79 -28.45 6.93
CA SER A 234 -14.99 -29.35 8.06
C SER A 234 -14.71 -30.82 7.69
N ASP A 235 -15.06 -31.21 6.46
CA ASP A 235 -14.83 -32.56 5.98
C ASP A 235 -13.34 -32.77 5.74
N MET A 236 -12.66 -31.77 5.15
CA MET A 236 -11.20 -31.78 5.00
C MET A 236 -10.48 -31.84 6.35
N GLU A 237 -10.98 -31.13 7.37
CA GLU A 237 -10.43 -31.19 8.72
C GLU A 237 -10.53 -32.61 9.28
N THR A 238 -11.72 -33.22 9.17
CA THR A 238 -11.99 -34.57 9.67
C THR A 238 -11.08 -35.59 8.98
N MET A 239 -10.97 -35.52 7.65
CA MET A 239 -10.07 -36.37 6.87
C MET A 239 -8.60 -36.16 7.25
N ALA A 240 -8.17 -34.91 7.47
CA ALA A 240 -6.81 -34.58 7.88
C ALA A 240 -6.50 -35.12 9.29
N ARG A 241 -7.43 -35.00 10.24
CA ARG A 241 -7.32 -35.57 11.59
C ARG A 241 -7.21 -37.09 11.55
N ASP A 242 -8.01 -37.75 10.73
CA ASP A 242 -7.94 -39.20 10.55
C ASP A 242 -6.61 -39.66 9.96
N LYS A 243 -6.08 -38.95 8.96
CA LYS A 243 -4.75 -39.23 8.38
C LYS A 243 -3.64 -39.08 9.43
N TYR A 244 -3.68 -38.00 10.21
CA TYR A 244 -2.72 -37.76 11.30
C TYR A 244 -2.83 -38.82 12.40
N ALA A 245 -4.04 -39.23 12.78
CA ALA A 245 -4.26 -40.28 13.78
C ALA A 245 -3.70 -41.64 13.33
N LYS A 246 -3.65 -41.90 12.02
CA LYS A 246 -3.00 -43.09 11.42
C LYS A 246 -1.49 -42.92 11.20
N GLY A 247 -0.90 -41.83 11.67
CA GLY A 247 0.54 -41.53 11.53
C GLY A 247 0.96 -41.04 10.14
N THR A 248 0.01 -40.74 9.25
CA THR A 248 0.31 -40.18 7.91
C THR A 248 0.40 -38.66 8.00
N ILE A 249 1.63 -38.17 8.18
CA ILE A 249 1.94 -36.74 8.31
C ILE A 249 2.71 -36.29 7.06
N ASP A 250 1.98 -36.07 5.97
CA ASP A 250 2.51 -35.52 4.72
C ASP A 250 1.86 -34.17 4.37
N MET A 251 2.33 -33.55 3.29
CA MET A 251 1.82 -32.25 2.82
C MET A 251 0.34 -32.32 2.40
N GLU A 252 -0.11 -33.46 1.88
CA GLU A 252 -1.48 -33.65 1.44
C GLU A 252 -2.44 -33.73 2.64
N ALA A 253 -2.06 -34.46 3.68
CA ALA A 253 -2.78 -34.52 4.95
C ALA A 253 -2.79 -33.15 5.64
N SER A 254 -1.67 -32.42 5.58
CA SER A 254 -1.55 -31.07 6.17
C SER A 254 -2.43 -30.04 5.46
N MET A 255 -2.72 -30.24 4.17
CA MET A 255 -3.47 -29.29 3.35
C MET A 255 -4.86 -29.01 3.91
N GLY A 256 -5.55 -30.02 4.45
CA GLY A 256 -6.86 -29.85 5.08
C GLY A 256 -6.81 -28.83 6.22
N PHE A 257 -5.80 -28.91 7.08
CA PHE A 257 -5.62 -27.95 8.17
C PHE A 257 -5.29 -26.54 7.68
N PHE A 258 -4.47 -26.40 6.64
CA PHE A 258 -4.19 -25.09 6.04
C PHE A 258 -5.44 -24.46 5.44
N CYS A 259 -6.22 -25.22 4.67
CA CYS A 259 -7.51 -24.78 4.13
C CYS A 259 -8.48 -24.36 5.24
N CYS A 260 -8.58 -25.13 6.34
CA CYS A 260 -9.39 -24.76 7.49
C CYS A 260 -8.94 -23.44 8.11
N SER A 261 -7.64 -23.26 8.31
CA SER A 261 -7.09 -22.07 8.95
C SER A 261 -7.28 -20.78 8.13
N VAL A 262 -7.40 -20.90 6.80
CA VAL A 262 -7.55 -19.77 5.88
C VAL A 262 -9.01 -19.51 5.52
N PHE A 263 -9.78 -20.54 5.17
CA PHE A 263 -11.14 -20.42 4.62
C PHE A 263 -12.24 -20.84 5.61
N GLY A 264 -11.90 -21.60 6.65
CA GLY A 264 -12.85 -22.12 7.62
C GLY A 264 -13.43 -21.04 8.55
N GLU A 265 -14.67 -21.23 8.98
CA GLU A 265 -15.38 -20.27 9.81
C GLU A 265 -14.76 -20.18 11.20
N GLY A 266 -14.58 -18.97 11.72
CA GLY A 266 -14.07 -18.74 13.07
C GLY A 266 -12.59 -19.08 13.27
N TYR A 267 -11.87 -19.52 12.23
CA TYR A 267 -10.43 -19.80 12.29
C TYR A 267 -9.53 -18.55 12.20
N GLY A 268 -10.11 -17.38 11.88
CA GLY A 268 -9.38 -16.10 11.85
C GLY A 268 -8.53 -15.90 10.60
N GLY A 269 -9.02 -16.35 9.44
CA GLY A 269 -8.36 -16.17 8.14
C GLY A 269 -8.25 -14.71 7.70
N GLU A 270 -9.20 -13.85 8.11
CA GLU A 270 -9.11 -12.39 7.98
C GLU A 270 -8.55 -11.77 9.27
N PHE A 271 -7.45 -11.04 9.15
CA PHE A 271 -6.78 -10.37 10.26
C PHE A 271 -7.51 -9.07 10.62
N GLN A 272 -8.00 -8.99 11.86
CA GLN A 272 -8.73 -7.82 12.38
C GLN A 272 -7.77 -6.75 12.96
N GLU A 273 -6.63 -7.17 13.52
CA GLU A 273 -5.61 -6.28 14.06
C GLU A 273 -4.42 -6.23 13.11
N ILE A 274 -4.36 -5.19 12.27
CA ILE A 274 -3.24 -5.01 11.35
C ILE A 274 -2.35 -3.88 11.87
N VAL A 275 -1.05 -4.14 12.01
CA VAL A 275 -0.07 -3.06 12.17
C VAL A 275 0.23 -2.48 10.78
N VAL A 276 -0.78 -1.85 10.14
CA VAL A 276 -0.59 -1.02 8.95
C VAL A 276 -0.06 0.33 9.42
N ALA A 277 1.24 0.41 9.74
CA ALA A 277 1.83 1.70 10.10
C ALA A 277 3.34 1.77 9.89
N ILE A 278 3.89 1.20 8.81
CA ILE A 278 5.26 1.55 8.37
C ILE A 278 5.33 1.94 6.88
N SER A 279 4.21 1.89 6.15
CA SER A 279 4.18 2.29 4.74
C SER A 279 4.20 3.81 4.51
N TYR A 280 4.08 4.64 5.55
CA TYR A 280 3.99 6.10 5.40
C TYR A 280 5.11 6.91 6.06
N SER A 281 5.91 6.35 6.98
CA SER A 281 7.02 7.10 7.60
C SER A 281 8.38 6.47 7.27
N SER A 282 9.10 7.17 6.38
CA SER A 282 10.56 7.17 6.22
C SER A 282 11.31 6.17 5.33
N GLN A 283 10.76 5.05 4.81
CA GLN A 283 11.58 4.13 3.97
C GLN A 283 11.11 3.72 2.57
N SER A 284 10.01 4.25 2.03
CA SER A 284 9.80 4.32 0.56
C SER A 284 10.60 5.47 -0.09
N ALA A 285 11.73 5.83 0.51
CA ALA A 285 12.54 7.01 0.21
C ALA A 285 13.59 6.78 -0.90
N ARG A 286 13.50 5.71 -1.71
CA ARG A 286 14.38 5.49 -2.87
C ARG A 286 13.75 5.68 -4.25
N ARG A 287 12.44 5.95 -4.36
CA ARG A 287 11.72 6.63 -5.48
C ARG A 287 10.23 6.31 -5.32
N LYS A 288 9.40 7.33 -5.06
CA LYS A 288 7.95 7.16 -5.05
C LYS A 288 7.45 7.21 -6.50
N THR A 289 6.76 6.15 -6.93
CA THR A 289 6.18 6.00 -8.27
C THR A 289 5.23 7.17 -8.58
N GLY A 290 5.13 7.60 -9.83
CA GLY A 290 4.17 8.62 -10.27
C GLY A 290 2.72 8.31 -9.86
N GLN A 291 2.37 7.02 -9.71
CA GLN A 291 1.09 6.56 -9.19
C GLN A 291 0.83 6.96 -7.73
N THR A 292 1.85 6.91 -6.86
CA THR A 292 1.73 7.32 -5.46
C THR A 292 1.51 8.82 -5.36
N GLN A 293 2.18 9.60 -6.22
CA GLN A 293 1.99 11.04 -6.32
C GLN A 293 0.59 11.40 -6.84
N LEU A 294 0.10 10.68 -7.85
CA LEU A 294 -1.26 10.82 -8.36
C LEU A 294 -2.31 10.52 -7.28
N TRP A 295 -2.12 9.45 -6.50
CA TRP A 295 -3.01 9.11 -5.39
C TRP A 295 -2.99 10.16 -4.27
N ALA A 296 -1.84 10.73 -3.96
CA ALA A 296 -1.73 11.83 -2.99
C ALA A 296 -2.50 13.08 -3.44
N ILE A 297 -2.49 13.39 -4.75
CA ILE A 297 -3.30 14.46 -5.34
C ILE A 297 -4.78 14.13 -5.26
N PHE A 298 -5.18 12.88 -5.54
CA PHE A 298 -6.58 12.46 -5.41
C PHE A 298 -7.09 12.61 -3.97
N MET A 299 -6.30 12.17 -2.98
CA MET A 299 -6.64 12.34 -1.56
C MET A 299 -6.78 13.80 -1.15
N LEU A 300 -5.96 14.70 -1.72
CA LEU A 300 -6.11 16.14 -1.52
C LEU A 300 -7.48 16.63 -1.99
N LEU A 301 -7.98 16.17 -3.15
CA LEU A 301 -9.31 16.55 -3.68
C LEU A 301 -10.46 16.08 -2.78
N VAL A 302 -10.33 14.91 -2.15
CA VAL A 302 -11.35 14.36 -1.24
C VAL A 302 -11.48 15.19 0.05
N LEU A 303 -10.42 15.89 0.48
CA LEU A 303 -10.47 16.76 1.65
C LEU A 303 -11.51 17.88 1.54
N PHE A 304 -11.90 18.26 0.32
CA PHE A 304 -12.91 19.29 0.08
C PHE A 304 -14.22 19.00 0.82
N ILE A 305 -14.66 17.72 0.82
CA ILE A 305 -15.92 17.32 1.45
C ILE A 305 -15.85 17.55 2.96
N ASN A 306 -14.76 17.10 3.58
CA ASN A 306 -14.53 17.27 5.01
C ASN A 306 -14.47 18.76 5.41
N ILE A 307 -13.79 19.58 4.61
CA ILE A 307 -13.70 21.03 4.87
C ILE A 307 -15.08 21.68 4.73
N SER A 308 -15.84 21.33 3.69
CA SER A 308 -17.18 21.87 3.46
C SER A 308 -18.16 21.50 4.58
N GLU A 309 -18.10 20.26 5.07
CA GLU A 309 -18.90 19.78 6.20
C GLU A 309 -18.57 20.49 7.52
N GLN A 310 -17.34 21.00 7.68
CA GLN A 310 -16.95 21.78 8.86
C GLN A 310 -17.36 23.26 8.78
N ILE A 311 -17.37 23.85 7.58
CA ILE A 311 -17.75 25.26 7.37
C ILE A 311 -19.25 25.47 7.57
N MET A 312 -20.08 24.57 7.04
CA MET A 312 -21.55 24.69 7.08
C MET A 312 -22.16 24.88 8.48
N PRO A 313 -21.83 24.08 9.51
CA PRO A 313 -22.41 24.23 10.85
C PRO A 313 -22.01 25.52 11.55
N MET A 314 -20.89 26.15 11.17
CA MET A 314 -20.48 27.45 11.72
C MET A 314 -21.23 28.62 11.05
N PHE A 315 -21.54 28.48 9.75
CA PHE A 315 -22.24 29.52 8.98
C PHE A 315 -23.73 29.62 9.34
N LEU A 316 -24.41 28.50 9.62
CA LEU A 316 -25.86 28.48 9.86
C LEU A 316 -26.32 29.34 11.06
N PRO A 317 -25.69 29.27 12.25
CA PRO A 317 -26.08 30.09 13.40
C PRO A 317 -25.79 31.58 13.20
N GLN A 318 -24.65 31.92 12.57
CA GLN A 318 -24.29 33.30 12.25
C GLN A 318 -25.32 33.93 11.30
N ARG A 319 -25.77 33.16 10.30
CA ARG A 319 -26.81 33.59 9.37
C ARG A 319 -28.15 33.78 10.07
N ALA A 320 -28.53 32.87 10.96
CA ALA A 320 -29.77 32.97 11.73
C ALA A 320 -29.81 34.24 12.60
N LEU A 321 -28.67 34.58 13.24
CA LEU A 321 -28.53 35.82 14.01
C LEU A 321 -28.69 37.07 13.12
N TYR A 322 -28.05 37.09 11.96
CA TYR A 322 -28.14 38.19 11.00
C TYR A 322 -29.59 38.42 10.54
N GLU A 323 -30.28 37.34 10.14
CA GLU A 323 -31.65 37.42 9.61
C GLU A 323 -32.67 37.80 10.69
N ALA A 324 -32.52 37.30 11.91
CA ALA A 324 -33.47 37.54 13.01
C ALA A 324 -33.31 38.92 13.66
N ARG A 325 -32.08 39.43 13.79
CA ARG A 325 -31.78 40.62 14.60
C ARG A 325 -31.25 41.79 13.79
N GLU A 326 -30.23 41.56 12.97
CA GLU A 326 -29.42 42.64 12.37
C GLU A 326 -30.03 43.18 11.08
N ARG A 327 -30.73 42.32 10.35
CA ARG A 327 -31.45 42.70 9.13
C ARG A 327 -32.67 43.59 9.40
N PRO A 328 -33.58 43.29 10.36
CA PRO A 328 -34.71 44.17 10.66
C PRO A 328 -34.28 45.51 11.25
N SER A 329 -33.20 45.52 12.05
CA SER A 329 -32.64 46.73 12.66
C SER A 329 -31.81 47.60 11.70
N LYS A 330 -31.56 47.13 10.46
CA LYS A 330 -30.84 47.85 9.39
C LYS A 330 -29.44 48.33 9.80
N ILE A 331 -28.77 47.60 10.70
CA ILE A 331 -27.42 47.96 11.17
C ILE A 331 -26.42 47.92 9.98
N TYR A 332 -26.53 46.93 9.10
CA TYR A 332 -25.72 46.84 7.88
C TYR A 332 -26.38 46.01 6.75
N ARG A 333 -25.96 46.26 5.50
CA ARG A 333 -26.52 45.61 4.30
C ARG A 333 -26.12 44.13 4.21
N TRP A 334 -26.97 43.31 3.59
CA TRP A 334 -26.73 41.87 3.43
C TRP A 334 -25.48 41.54 2.60
N THR A 335 -25.11 42.42 1.66
CA THR A 335 -23.87 42.30 0.89
C THR A 335 -22.64 42.43 1.78
N THR A 336 -22.69 43.33 2.76
CA THR A 336 -21.62 43.54 3.74
C THR A 336 -21.48 42.33 4.65
N TYR A 337 -22.59 41.73 5.10
CA TYR A 337 -22.58 40.47 5.86
C TYR A 337 -21.84 39.35 5.11
N LEU A 338 -22.25 39.08 3.87
CA LEU A 338 -21.70 37.96 3.11
C LEU A 338 -20.23 38.20 2.73
N LEU A 339 -19.88 39.41 2.28
CA LEU A 339 -18.51 39.75 1.91
C LEU A 339 -17.55 39.73 3.10
N SER A 340 -17.98 40.19 4.28
CA SER A 340 -17.13 40.14 5.48
C SER A 340 -16.80 38.70 5.89
N ASN A 341 -17.76 37.78 5.83
CA ASN A 341 -17.50 36.36 6.12
C ASN A 341 -16.52 35.75 5.11
N ILE A 342 -16.74 35.99 3.80
CA ILE A 342 -15.83 35.50 2.76
C ILE A 342 -14.40 36.05 2.95
N LEU A 343 -14.24 37.32 3.31
CA LEU A 343 -12.93 37.94 3.51
C LEU A 343 -12.18 37.37 4.73
N ILE A 344 -12.87 37.13 5.84
CA ILE A 344 -12.27 36.54 7.04
C ILE A 344 -11.87 35.09 6.77
N GLU A 345 -12.74 34.32 6.11
CA GLU A 345 -12.42 32.95 5.67
C GLU A 345 -11.21 32.94 4.74
N LEU A 346 -11.12 33.89 3.80
CA LEU A 346 -9.98 34.03 2.89
C LEU A 346 -8.65 34.15 3.67
N ALA A 347 -8.62 34.97 4.73
CA ALA A 347 -7.45 35.17 5.56
C ALA A 347 -7.07 33.92 6.36
N TRP A 348 -8.05 33.17 6.86
CA TRP A 348 -7.76 31.92 7.57
C TRP A 348 -7.27 30.81 6.62
N HIS A 349 -7.85 30.74 5.42
CA HIS A 349 -7.40 29.82 4.39
C HIS A 349 -6.00 30.13 3.84
N THR A 350 -5.58 31.41 3.81
CA THR A 350 -4.18 31.74 3.48
C THR A 350 -3.19 31.17 4.48
N LEU A 351 -3.53 31.16 5.78
CA LEU A 351 -2.66 30.63 6.83
C LEU A 351 -2.62 29.09 6.76
N LEU A 352 -3.77 28.46 6.59
CA LEU A 352 -3.88 27.01 6.41
C LEU A 352 -3.16 26.51 5.16
N ALA A 353 -3.12 27.30 4.07
CA ALA A 353 -2.38 26.95 2.86
C ALA A 353 -0.88 26.75 3.12
N VAL A 354 -0.28 27.58 3.98
CA VAL A 354 1.13 27.46 4.36
C VAL A 354 1.37 26.16 5.13
N ILE A 355 0.52 25.86 6.12
CA ILE A 355 0.64 24.63 6.92
C ILE A 355 0.46 23.40 6.01
N MET A 356 -0.57 23.41 5.16
CA MET A 356 -0.84 22.32 4.23
C MET A 356 0.31 22.13 3.24
N TYR A 357 0.91 23.21 2.72
CA TYR A 357 2.10 23.12 1.88
C TYR A 357 3.24 22.41 2.59
N LEU A 358 3.59 22.82 3.82
CA LEU A 358 4.68 22.18 4.57
C LEU A 358 4.40 20.70 4.87
N CYS A 359 3.18 20.36 5.28
CA CYS A 359 2.79 19.00 5.68
C CYS A 359 2.52 18.06 4.49
N TRP A 360 2.22 18.58 3.31
CA TRP A 360 1.85 17.76 2.15
C TRP A 360 2.93 17.75 1.05
N TYR A 361 3.52 18.91 0.70
CA TYR A 361 4.47 19.01 -0.41
C TYR A 361 5.75 18.21 -0.17
N TYR A 362 6.34 18.31 1.03
CA TYR A 362 7.60 17.62 1.36
C TYR A 362 7.42 16.11 1.56
N PRO A 363 6.41 15.61 2.32
CA PRO A 363 6.25 14.17 2.51
C PRO A 363 5.87 13.41 1.23
N VAL A 364 5.16 14.05 0.29
CA VAL A 364 4.85 13.44 -1.01
C VAL A 364 6.10 13.30 -1.89
N GLY A 365 7.15 14.10 -1.64
CA GLY A 365 8.47 13.93 -2.25
C GLY A 365 8.65 14.61 -3.61
N PHE A 366 7.84 15.64 -3.90
CA PHE A 366 7.91 16.38 -5.18
C PHE A 366 9.26 17.07 -5.43
N VAL A 367 9.95 17.49 -4.36
CA VAL A 367 11.26 18.16 -4.44
C VAL A 367 12.34 17.27 -5.09
N ARG A 368 12.28 15.95 -4.85
CA ARG A 368 13.35 15.02 -5.26
C ARG A 368 13.37 14.73 -6.77
N ASN A 369 12.30 15.07 -7.48
CA ASN A 369 12.12 14.74 -8.89
C ASN A 369 12.42 15.92 -9.83
N THR A 370 13.01 16.99 -9.32
CA THR A 370 13.20 18.26 -10.04
C THR A 370 14.66 18.70 -10.03
N THR A 371 15.16 19.26 -11.13
CA THR A 371 16.49 19.86 -11.23
C THR A 371 16.60 21.07 -10.30
N SER A 372 17.78 21.34 -9.74
CA SER A 372 18.04 22.38 -8.73
C SER A 372 17.46 23.76 -9.09
N ASP A 373 17.47 24.10 -10.38
CA ASP A 373 17.14 25.44 -10.86
C ASP A 373 15.62 25.67 -10.96
N ASP A 374 14.85 24.60 -11.12
CA ASP A 374 13.39 24.62 -11.31
C ASP A 374 12.60 24.41 -10.01
N GLN A 375 13.26 23.97 -8.93
CA GLN A 375 12.59 23.53 -7.70
C GLN A 375 11.79 24.67 -7.04
N ALA A 376 12.35 25.88 -7.03
CA ALA A 376 11.73 27.03 -6.37
C ALA A 376 10.45 27.48 -7.08
N ILE A 377 10.48 27.56 -8.43
CA ILE A 377 9.33 27.97 -9.24
C ILE A 377 8.20 26.94 -9.15
N ARG A 378 8.54 25.64 -9.20
CA ARG A 378 7.56 24.56 -9.09
C ARG A 378 6.94 24.47 -7.69
N GLY A 379 7.77 24.59 -6.65
CA GLY A 379 7.30 24.63 -5.26
C GLY A 379 6.36 25.81 -5.01
N PHE A 380 6.71 26.99 -5.49
CA PHE A 380 5.85 28.18 -5.40
C PHE A 380 4.53 28.01 -6.16
N LEU A 381 4.57 27.44 -7.37
CA LEU A 381 3.36 27.20 -8.15
C LEU A 381 2.43 26.18 -7.46
N ILE A 382 2.98 25.14 -6.83
CA ILE A 382 2.18 24.19 -6.04
C ILE A 382 1.58 24.86 -4.82
N PHE A 383 2.32 25.72 -4.12
CA PHE A 383 1.77 26.55 -3.05
C PHE A 383 0.59 27.40 -3.55
N LEU A 384 0.72 28.04 -4.71
CA LEU A 384 -0.38 28.81 -5.31
C LEU A 384 -1.61 27.93 -5.62
N PHE A 385 -1.43 26.71 -6.13
CA PHE A 385 -2.54 25.79 -6.36
C PHE A 385 -3.21 25.34 -5.06
N LEU A 386 -2.43 25.02 -4.03
CA LEU A 386 -2.92 24.67 -2.70
C LEU A 386 -3.69 25.82 -2.06
N TRP A 387 -3.19 27.04 -2.23
CA TRP A 387 -3.85 28.24 -1.76
C TRP A 387 -5.19 28.45 -2.46
N VAL A 388 -5.20 28.47 -3.80
CA VAL A 388 -6.41 28.62 -4.61
C VAL A 388 -7.41 27.49 -4.36
N TYR A 389 -6.95 26.26 -4.10
CA TYR A 389 -7.82 25.15 -3.69
C TYR A 389 -8.58 25.45 -2.39
N LEU A 390 -7.90 25.96 -1.36
CA LEU A 390 -8.57 26.34 -0.12
C LEU A 390 -9.54 27.53 -0.32
N LEU A 391 -9.19 28.50 -1.17
CA LEU A 391 -10.10 29.59 -1.52
C LEU A 391 -11.35 29.10 -2.27
N PHE A 392 -11.16 28.10 -3.13
CA PHE A 392 -12.26 27.45 -3.83
C PHE A 392 -13.15 26.67 -2.85
N THR A 393 -12.59 26.01 -1.83
CA THR A 393 -13.39 25.26 -0.84
C THR A 393 -14.34 26.13 -0.03
N SER A 394 -13.93 27.33 0.41
CA SER A 394 -14.79 28.22 1.19
C SER A 394 -15.93 28.82 0.37
N THR A 395 -15.65 29.18 -0.88
CA THR A 395 -16.65 29.81 -1.77
C THR A 395 -17.68 28.82 -2.31
N PHE A 396 -17.33 27.52 -2.40
CA PHE A 396 -18.17 26.48 -2.99
C PHE A 396 -18.91 25.59 -1.98
N ALA A 397 -18.74 25.80 -0.67
CA ALA A 397 -19.40 24.99 0.38
C ALA A 397 -20.94 24.93 0.26
N HIS A 398 -21.54 25.87 -0.47
CA HIS A 398 -22.98 25.95 -0.71
C HIS A 398 -23.48 25.06 -1.89
N PHE A 399 -22.58 24.45 -2.67
CA PHE A 399 -22.89 23.62 -3.85
C PHE A 399 -22.26 22.21 -3.77
N ALA A 400 -22.15 21.64 -2.57
CA ALA A 400 -21.45 20.38 -2.29
C ALA A 400 -21.85 19.18 -3.19
N ILE A 401 -23.11 19.12 -3.67
CA ILE A 401 -23.60 18.06 -4.55
C ILE A 401 -22.88 18.07 -5.92
N PHE A 402 -22.61 19.25 -6.47
CA PHE A 402 -21.94 19.39 -7.76
C PHE A 402 -20.46 18.98 -7.70
N TRP A 403 -19.85 19.15 -6.52
CA TRP A 403 -18.46 18.77 -6.30
C TRP A 403 -18.23 17.25 -6.31
N MET A 404 -19.15 16.47 -5.75
CA MET A 404 -19.07 15.00 -5.82
C MET A 404 -19.05 14.49 -7.26
N LEU A 405 -19.86 15.11 -8.13
CA LEU A 405 -19.85 14.81 -9.56
C LEU A 405 -18.52 15.23 -10.22
N CYS A 406 -17.96 16.39 -9.85
CA CYS A 406 -16.69 16.86 -10.38
C CYS A 406 -15.49 15.95 -10.03
N ILE A 407 -15.43 15.41 -8.80
CA ILE A 407 -14.37 14.45 -8.42
C ILE A 407 -14.49 13.16 -9.23
N LEU A 408 -15.70 12.62 -9.41
CA LEU A 408 -15.89 11.35 -10.12
C LEU A 408 -15.34 11.41 -11.55
N PHE A 409 -15.47 12.57 -12.20
CA PHE A 409 -15.06 12.79 -13.58
C PHE A 409 -13.76 13.61 -13.72
N CYS A 410 -12.93 13.70 -12.68
CA CYS A 410 -11.69 14.50 -12.70
C CYS A 410 -10.53 13.89 -13.53
N GLY A 411 -10.70 12.68 -14.05
CA GLY A 411 -9.70 11.99 -14.89
C GLY A 411 -8.61 11.23 -14.14
N VAL A 412 -8.53 11.37 -12.81
CA VAL A 412 -7.49 10.72 -11.98
C VAL A 412 -7.81 9.24 -11.74
N GLY A 413 -9.09 8.91 -11.48
CA GLY A 413 -9.53 7.53 -11.27
C GLY A 413 -9.80 6.75 -12.56
N VAL A 414 -10.35 7.42 -13.57
CA VAL A 414 -10.64 6.87 -14.90
C VAL A 414 -10.17 7.89 -15.94
N PRO A 415 -9.26 7.54 -16.87
CA PRO A 415 -8.78 8.47 -17.88
C PRO A 415 -9.90 8.85 -18.86
N MET A 416 -9.74 10.00 -19.53
CA MET A 416 -10.76 10.54 -20.44
C MET A 416 -11.14 9.58 -21.58
N THR A 417 -10.22 8.74 -22.03
CA THR A 417 -10.43 7.76 -23.10
C THR A 417 -11.42 6.66 -22.74
N ASP A 418 -11.54 6.35 -21.45
CA ASP A 418 -12.33 5.24 -20.94
C ASP A 418 -13.71 5.70 -20.45
N LEU A 419 -13.98 7.02 -20.49
CA LEU A 419 -15.27 7.57 -20.14
C LEU A 419 -16.30 7.33 -21.27
N PRO A 420 -17.55 6.94 -20.94
CA PRO A 420 -18.63 6.88 -21.92
C PRO A 420 -18.78 8.22 -22.64
N LYS A 421 -18.92 8.20 -23.98
CA LYS A 421 -18.94 9.42 -24.82
C LYS A 421 -19.91 10.51 -24.33
N PHE A 422 -21.04 10.13 -23.74
CA PHE A 422 -22.02 11.06 -23.16
C PHE A 422 -21.45 11.92 -22.02
N TRP A 423 -20.59 11.37 -21.16
CA TRP A 423 -20.04 12.06 -19.99
C TRP A 423 -18.73 12.82 -20.27
N SER A 424 -18.25 12.81 -21.52
CA SER A 424 -17.01 13.49 -21.93
C SER A 424 -17.02 15.00 -21.66
N PHE A 425 -18.18 15.66 -21.74
CA PHE A 425 -18.29 17.09 -21.43
C PHE A 425 -18.03 17.39 -19.94
N MET A 426 -18.34 16.44 -19.04
CA MET A 426 -18.19 16.63 -17.60
C MET A 426 -16.73 16.78 -17.20
N TYR A 427 -15.84 16.07 -17.89
CA TYR A 427 -14.39 16.21 -17.73
C TYR A 427 -13.92 17.65 -17.98
N CYS A 428 -14.47 18.31 -19.01
CA CYS A 428 -14.17 19.70 -19.37
C CYS A 428 -14.82 20.72 -18.42
N VAL A 429 -15.97 20.41 -17.83
CA VAL A 429 -16.68 21.31 -16.90
C VAL A 429 -16.17 21.16 -15.45
N SER A 430 -15.52 20.04 -15.14
CA SER A 430 -15.02 19.76 -13.79
C SER A 430 -13.83 20.63 -13.42
N SER A 431 -13.98 21.42 -12.35
CA SER A 431 -12.89 22.19 -11.76
C SER A 431 -11.80 21.29 -11.16
N ALA A 432 -12.16 20.08 -10.72
CA ALA A 432 -11.21 19.10 -10.18
C ALA A 432 -10.22 18.60 -11.25
N THR A 433 -10.64 18.52 -12.52
CA THR A 433 -9.75 18.19 -13.65
C THR A 433 -8.63 19.22 -13.80
N TYR A 434 -8.98 20.51 -13.77
CA TYR A 434 -8.01 21.59 -13.91
C TYR A 434 -7.08 21.69 -12.70
N LEU A 435 -7.61 21.46 -11.49
CA LEU A 435 -6.80 21.44 -10.27
C LEU A 435 -5.82 20.26 -10.25
N ALA A 436 -6.29 19.04 -10.52
CA ALA A 436 -5.44 17.85 -10.59
C ALA A 436 -4.38 17.98 -11.69
N GLY A 437 -4.79 18.37 -12.90
CA GLY A 437 -3.88 18.55 -14.03
C GLY A 437 -2.86 19.68 -13.80
N GLY A 438 -3.27 20.77 -13.15
CA GLY A 438 -2.39 21.88 -12.77
C GLY A 438 -1.32 21.47 -11.76
N ILE A 439 -1.71 20.77 -10.69
CA ILE A 439 -0.78 20.26 -9.67
C ILE A 439 0.15 19.22 -10.28
N MET A 440 -0.39 18.26 -11.03
CA MET A 440 0.37 17.13 -11.57
C MET A 440 1.39 17.55 -12.63
N SER A 441 0.99 18.44 -13.57
CA SER A 441 1.92 19.01 -14.54
C SER A 441 3.04 19.81 -13.87
N SER A 442 2.73 20.57 -12.82
CA SER A 442 3.71 21.40 -12.10
C SER A 442 4.67 20.56 -11.25
N ALA A 443 4.19 19.44 -10.70
CA ALA A 443 4.92 18.64 -9.74
C ALA A 443 5.79 17.54 -10.36
N VAL A 444 5.38 16.96 -11.50
CA VAL A 444 5.96 15.71 -12.01
C VAL A 444 6.63 15.86 -13.38
N ALA A 445 6.28 16.88 -14.17
CA ALA A 445 6.75 17.02 -15.56
C ALA A 445 8.28 17.13 -15.72
N ASN A 446 8.77 16.75 -16.90
CA ASN A 446 10.16 16.91 -17.34
C ASN A 446 11.19 16.31 -16.38
N SER A 447 10.94 15.08 -15.92
CA SER A 447 11.89 14.33 -15.09
C SER A 447 12.10 12.92 -15.62
N LYS A 448 13.33 12.42 -15.46
CA LYS A 448 13.70 11.07 -15.90
C LYS A 448 13.18 10.06 -14.88
N VAL A 449 12.29 9.18 -15.32
CA VAL A 449 11.79 8.09 -14.49
C VAL A 449 12.84 7.00 -14.43
N THR A 450 13.02 6.43 -13.26
CA THR A 450 14.09 5.49 -13.03
C THR A 450 13.53 4.40 -12.11
N CYS A 451 13.13 3.29 -12.71
CA CYS A 451 12.30 2.26 -12.08
C CYS A 451 12.91 1.72 -10.78
N ALA A 452 12.05 1.42 -9.80
CA ALA A 452 12.45 0.61 -8.65
C ALA A 452 12.54 -0.87 -9.07
N ASN A 453 13.33 -1.69 -8.37
CA ASN A 453 13.56 -3.10 -8.76
C ASN A 453 12.28 -3.95 -8.91
N ARG A 454 11.19 -3.57 -8.22
CA ARG A 454 9.87 -4.22 -8.32
C ARG A 454 9.04 -3.80 -9.54
N GLU A 455 9.43 -2.71 -10.21
CA GLU A 455 8.79 -2.16 -11.41
C GLU A 455 9.57 -2.52 -12.68
N ILE A 456 10.73 -3.15 -12.51
CA ILE A 456 11.52 -3.73 -13.60
C ILE A 456 10.87 -5.06 -13.96
N PHE A 457 10.47 -5.18 -15.22
CA PHE A 457 10.03 -6.45 -15.77
C PHE A 457 11.24 -7.21 -16.28
N CYS A 458 11.47 -8.39 -15.70
CA CYS A 458 12.49 -9.32 -16.16
C CYS A 458 11.86 -10.33 -17.11
N MET A 459 12.33 -10.38 -18.35
CA MET A 459 11.89 -11.36 -19.35
C MET A 459 13.08 -11.97 -20.08
N ALA A 460 13.01 -13.25 -20.42
CA ALA A 460 14.05 -13.89 -21.20
C ALA A 460 13.90 -13.54 -22.68
N SER A 461 14.99 -13.12 -23.34
CA SER A 461 15.04 -12.92 -24.78
C SER A 461 14.83 -14.27 -25.48
N THR A 462 14.01 -14.32 -26.52
CA THR A 462 13.83 -15.53 -27.35
C THR A 462 14.67 -15.40 -28.62
N GLY A 463 15.55 -16.38 -28.86
CA GLY A 463 16.55 -16.34 -29.94
C GLY A 463 17.82 -15.57 -29.54
N ASN A 464 18.89 -15.67 -30.33
CA ASN A 464 20.19 -14.99 -30.09
C ASN A 464 20.13 -13.45 -30.25
N LEU A 465 18.96 -12.85 -30.03
CA LEU A 465 18.73 -11.40 -30.15
C LEU A 465 19.15 -10.71 -28.85
N THR A 466 19.71 -9.51 -28.98
CA THR A 466 19.99 -8.65 -27.84
C THR A 466 18.68 -8.13 -27.23
N CYS A 467 18.67 -7.82 -25.93
CA CYS A 467 17.48 -7.31 -25.25
C CYS A 467 16.91 -6.04 -25.89
N ASN A 468 17.76 -5.20 -26.49
CA ASN A 468 17.31 -4.02 -27.22
C ASN A 468 16.59 -4.39 -28.53
N GLU A 469 17.10 -5.36 -29.28
CA GLU A 469 16.47 -5.83 -30.53
C GLU A 469 15.18 -6.59 -30.25
N PHE A 470 15.16 -7.42 -29.21
CA PHE A 470 13.98 -8.17 -28.79
C PHE A 470 12.82 -7.26 -28.37
N LEU A 471 13.14 -6.15 -27.67
CA LEU A 471 12.14 -5.23 -27.13
C LEU A 471 11.89 -4.00 -28.01
N ALA A 472 12.63 -3.79 -29.10
CA ALA A 472 12.51 -2.59 -29.93
C ALA A 472 11.07 -2.31 -30.39
N ALA A 473 10.41 -3.31 -30.98
CA ALA A 473 9.03 -3.18 -31.45
C ALA A 473 8.04 -2.96 -30.29
N TYR A 474 8.33 -3.50 -29.11
CA TYR A 474 7.50 -3.29 -27.92
C TYR A 474 7.69 -1.89 -27.32
N ILE A 475 8.92 -1.38 -27.28
CA ILE A 475 9.25 -0.02 -26.83
C ILE A 475 8.61 1.01 -27.76
N GLU A 476 8.62 0.77 -29.07
CA GLU A 476 7.99 1.65 -30.06
C GLU A 476 6.46 1.72 -29.87
N ALA A 477 5.82 0.61 -29.46
CA ALA A 477 4.38 0.55 -29.24
C ALA A 477 3.93 1.01 -27.82
N ALA A 478 4.69 0.68 -26.78
CA ALA A 478 4.29 0.84 -25.38
C ALA A 478 5.08 1.91 -24.61
N GLY A 479 6.16 2.45 -25.19
CA GLY A 479 7.11 3.37 -24.54
C GLY A 479 8.10 2.64 -23.62
N GLY A 480 8.80 3.39 -22.76
CA GLY A 480 9.74 2.80 -21.80
C GLY A 480 11.18 2.65 -22.31
N PHE A 481 12.03 1.99 -21.52
CA PHE A 481 13.43 1.76 -21.87
C PHE A 481 14.00 0.49 -21.24
N VAL A 482 15.04 -0.05 -21.86
CA VAL A 482 15.77 -1.24 -21.39
C VAL A 482 16.98 -0.81 -20.57
N LEU A 483 17.15 -1.43 -19.40
CA LEU A 483 18.28 -1.14 -18.49
C LEU A 483 19.56 -1.85 -18.94
N ASN A 484 19.45 -3.03 -19.55
CA ASN A 484 20.56 -3.87 -19.97
C ASN A 484 20.50 -4.23 -21.47
N PRO A 485 20.73 -3.25 -22.37
CA PRO A 485 20.46 -3.40 -23.81
C PRO A 485 21.28 -4.52 -24.49
N THR A 486 22.44 -4.89 -23.94
CA THR A 486 23.36 -5.87 -24.52
C THR A 486 23.18 -7.30 -23.98
N ALA A 487 22.33 -7.50 -22.96
CA ALA A 487 22.09 -8.83 -22.41
C ALA A 487 21.32 -9.72 -23.41
N GLN A 488 21.54 -11.04 -23.34
CA GLN A 488 20.86 -12.03 -24.19
C GLN A 488 20.07 -13.06 -23.38
N SER A 489 20.30 -13.15 -22.07
CA SER A 489 19.66 -14.16 -21.20
C SER A 489 18.48 -13.62 -20.40
N MET A 490 18.57 -12.38 -19.91
CA MET A 490 17.55 -11.75 -19.09
C MET A 490 17.50 -10.26 -19.39
N CYS A 491 16.35 -9.78 -19.88
CA CYS A 491 16.10 -8.39 -20.23
C CYS A 491 15.36 -7.70 -19.10
N GLU A 492 15.90 -6.57 -18.67
CA GLU A 492 15.34 -5.69 -17.65
C GLU A 492 14.68 -4.50 -18.33
N TYR A 493 13.35 -4.46 -18.29
CA TYR A 493 12.53 -3.44 -18.94
C TYR A 493 11.84 -2.54 -17.93
N CYS A 494 11.94 -1.22 -18.14
CA CYS A 494 11.24 -0.21 -17.36
C CYS A 494 10.13 0.42 -18.23
N PRO A 495 8.84 0.32 -17.83
CA PRO A 495 7.70 0.71 -18.66
C PRO A 495 7.49 2.23 -18.83
N LEU A 496 8.29 3.06 -18.16
CA LEU A 496 8.17 4.52 -18.19
C LEU A 496 9.57 5.12 -18.29
N ALA A 497 9.86 5.80 -19.40
CA ALA A 497 11.16 6.44 -19.61
C ALA A 497 11.16 7.87 -19.06
N THR A 498 10.07 8.59 -19.28
CA THR A 498 9.92 9.98 -18.85
C THR A 498 8.60 10.20 -18.13
N THR A 499 8.55 11.20 -17.26
CA THR A 499 7.29 11.56 -16.62
C THR A 499 6.30 12.21 -17.57
N ASN A 500 6.75 12.72 -18.72
CA ASN A 500 5.87 13.28 -19.74
C ASN A 500 5.02 12.19 -20.40
N GLU A 501 5.59 11.01 -20.70
CA GLU A 501 4.82 9.85 -21.18
C GLU A 501 3.72 9.45 -20.18
N PHE A 502 4.01 9.56 -18.88
CA PHE A 502 3.02 9.30 -17.84
C PHE A 502 1.91 10.36 -17.82
N LEU A 503 2.25 11.63 -18.01
CA LEU A 503 1.27 12.73 -18.08
C LEU A 503 0.41 12.68 -19.35
N ASP A 504 0.97 12.23 -20.47
CA ASP A 504 0.27 12.11 -21.76
C ASP A 504 -0.87 11.08 -21.72
N ARG A 505 -0.70 9.99 -20.93
CA ARG A 505 -1.79 9.03 -20.66
C ARG A 505 -3.04 9.69 -20.05
N PHE A 506 -2.85 10.80 -19.33
CA PHE A 506 -3.94 11.58 -18.73
C PHE A 506 -4.27 12.86 -19.52
N GLN A 507 -3.70 13.04 -20.72
CA GLN A 507 -3.84 14.25 -21.54
C GLN A 507 -3.40 15.54 -20.82
N ILE A 508 -2.42 15.43 -19.91
CA ILE A 508 -1.90 16.55 -19.13
C ILE A 508 -0.57 16.99 -19.76
N SER A 509 -0.46 18.27 -20.11
CA SER A 509 0.80 18.83 -20.66
C SER A 509 1.36 19.91 -19.75
N TYR A 510 2.69 20.00 -19.69
CA TYR A 510 3.40 20.98 -18.85
C TYR A 510 3.00 22.42 -19.18
N HIS A 511 2.77 22.74 -20.45
CA HIS A 511 2.43 24.09 -20.91
C HIS A 511 1.07 24.60 -20.40
N THR A 512 0.15 23.70 -20.04
CA THR A 512 -1.21 24.08 -19.62
C THR A 512 -1.32 24.50 -18.16
N ARG A 513 -0.24 24.41 -17.37
CA ARG A 513 -0.24 24.70 -15.92
C ARG A 513 -0.80 26.08 -15.56
N TRP A 514 -0.37 27.14 -16.25
CA TRP A 514 -0.82 28.51 -15.97
C TRP A 514 -2.26 28.76 -16.43
N ARG A 515 -2.66 28.14 -17.55
CA ARG A 515 -4.06 28.15 -18.01
C ARG A 515 -4.96 27.53 -16.94
N ASN A 516 -4.59 26.35 -16.44
CA ASN A 516 -5.36 25.65 -15.41
C ASN A 516 -5.45 26.46 -14.12
N PHE A 517 -4.37 27.12 -13.70
CA PHE A 517 -4.39 28.05 -12.56
C PHE A 517 -5.38 29.20 -12.77
N GLY A 518 -5.35 29.84 -13.94
CA GLY A 518 -6.29 30.92 -14.29
C GLY A 518 -7.75 30.46 -14.33
N LEU A 519 -8.02 29.25 -14.84
CA LEU A 519 -9.38 28.70 -14.89
C LEU A 519 -9.97 28.53 -13.49
N ILE A 520 -9.21 28.08 -12.49
CA ILE A 520 -9.73 27.91 -11.13
C ILE A 520 -10.14 29.24 -10.50
N TRP A 521 -9.43 30.34 -10.80
CA TRP A 521 -9.86 31.68 -10.39
C TRP A 521 -11.20 32.10 -10.99
N VAL A 522 -11.45 31.74 -12.26
CA VAL A 522 -12.76 31.95 -12.89
C VAL A 522 -13.85 31.21 -12.12
N TYR A 523 -13.61 29.95 -11.73
CA TYR A 523 -14.56 29.20 -10.91
C TYR A 523 -14.83 29.86 -9.55
N ILE A 524 -13.81 30.39 -8.88
CA ILE A 524 -13.97 31.12 -7.61
C ILE A 524 -14.86 32.36 -7.82
N LEU A 525 -14.57 33.18 -8.82
CA LEU A 525 -15.35 34.39 -9.10
C LEU A 525 -16.80 34.08 -9.46
N VAL A 526 -17.02 33.08 -10.31
CA VAL A 526 -18.37 32.61 -10.67
C VAL A 526 -19.10 32.09 -9.43
N SER A 527 -18.42 31.39 -8.53
CA SER A 527 -19.01 30.85 -7.29
C SER A 527 -19.43 31.96 -6.33
N ILE A 528 -18.61 33.00 -6.16
CA ILE A 528 -18.95 34.17 -5.34
C ILE A 528 -20.18 34.90 -5.91
N VAL A 529 -20.20 35.13 -7.23
CA VAL A 529 -21.34 35.77 -7.91
C VAL A 529 -22.61 34.93 -7.80
N ALA A 530 -22.50 33.60 -7.99
CA ALA A 530 -23.62 32.68 -7.83
C ALA A 530 -24.15 32.66 -6.39
N GLY A 531 -23.26 32.66 -5.38
CA GLY A 531 -23.65 32.74 -3.97
C GLY A 531 -24.41 34.02 -3.63
N LEU A 532 -23.91 35.18 -4.08
CA LEU A 532 -24.61 36.47 -3.95
C LEU A 532 -25.96 36.46 -4.67
N GLY A 533 -26.01 35.91 -5.89
CA GLY A 533 -27.21 35.79 -6.71
C GLY A 533 -28.28 34.92 -6.06
N LEU A 534 -27.93 33.73 -5.57
CA LEU A 534 -28.86 32.83 -4.87
C LEU A 534 -29.39 33.45 -3.58
N TYR A 535 -28.52 34.07 -2.79
CA TYR A 535 -28.94 34.78 -1.58
C TYR A 535 -29.94 35.90 -1.92
N TRP A 536 -29.67 36.65 -2.99
CA TRP A 536 -30.59 37.68 -3.47
C TRP A 536 -31.95 37.11 -3.92
N VAL A 537 -31.96 36.07 -4.75
CA VAL A 537 -33.19 35.45 -5.29
C VAL A 537 -34.06 34.87 -4.19
N PHE A 538 -33.49 34.08 -3.28
CA PHE A 538 -34.27 33.31 -2.32
C PHE A 538 -34.58 34.08 -1.03
N LYS A 539 -33.77 35.08 -0.66
CA LYS A 539 -33.84 35.68 0.68
C LYS A 539 -34.01 37.18 0.70
N VAL A 540 -33.78 37.91 -0.39
CA VAL A 540 -34.09 39.35 -0.46
C VAL A 540 -35.54 39.53 -0.89
N PRO A 541 -36.47 39.96 0.00
CA PRO A 541 -37.84 40.21 -0.38
C PRO A 541 -37.85 41.37 -1.36
N LYS A 542 -38.32 41.10 -2.58
CA LYS A 542 -38.68 42.15 -3.53
C LYS A 542 -39.80 42.97 -2.86
N ARG A 543 -39.62 44.29 -2.74
CA ARG A 543 -40.68 45.18 -2.23
C ARG A 543 -41.93 44.93 -3.05
N ARG A 544 -42.94 44.25 -2.48
CA ARG A 544 -44.31 44.39 -2.97
C ARG A 544 -44.66 45.85 -2.72
N CYS A 545 -44.84 46.62 -3.79
CA CYS A 545 -45.53 47.89 -3.73
C CYS A 545 -46.89 47.63 -3.07
N SER A 546 -46.99 47.93 -1.78
CA SER A 546 -48.28 48.08 -1.12
C SER A 546 -48.96 49.26 -1.80
N LYS A 547 -50.00 48.98 -2.60
CA LYS A 547 -51.02 49.98 -2.89
C LYS A 547 -51.65 50.33 -1.54
N ARG A 548 -51.41 51.55 -1.06
CA ARG A 548 -52.30 52.18 -0.08
C ARG A 548 -53.71 52.19 -0.68
N ALA A 549 -54.65 51.59 0.02
CA ALA A 549 -56.07 51.89 -0.04
C ALA A 549 -56.53 52.07 1.39
#